data_AF-A0A934Q767-F1
#
_entry.id   AF-A0A934Q767-F1
#
_cell.length_a   1.000
_cell.length_b   1.000
_cell.length_c   1.000
_cell.angle_alpha   90.00
_cell.angle_beta   90.00
_cell.angle_gamma   90.00
#
_symmetry.space_group_name_H-M   'P 1'
#
loop_
_entity.id
_entity.type
_entity.pdbx_description
1 polymer ?
#
loop_
_entity_poly.entity_id
_entity_poly.type
_entity_poly.pdbx_seq_one_letter_code
_entity_poly.pdbx_strand_id
1 'polypeptide(L)'
;MKPAAWLTPRIDFCYDCIPGGPFTPPACSKCGSAEYYSQGLCAHCHPGSPGFIGSCRDCLAWGVYRQRNWRCWKCRWWFTHYPQGECVSCHREVTIGEQGYCRLCLETARYHQTPGEPLDLDAARKYGQQLFLASMNDSRRPAELRLPMAMSIREALKVINTPPPVPASYQPVLFPIDPDPERLRQRSNEIRLRDITSRTDHFLYARAREYAWSKRQTNQVRRTLKVLQLVFPGANLRFRASDILAMRSYDGGSNMRSTIEVLEDAGLLIDDRGPSFTTLFERKTHALPEPMRSQLELWRDIMVDGSKTPPRRQPRDTMTVKGQMYGILPAITRWVEDERTSLAGISTEDIVAALPDDPSRRHTMMLGFRSLFTILRGRKQVFIDPTNAIPLRGPRRNLPLPMEPTAIRDALTNPDPAIALAVSLVAFHALTTQQVQHIQLTDIIDGRL
;
A
#
# COMPACT_ATOMS: atom_id res chain seq x y z
N MET A 1 34.17 -18.57 59.25
CA MET A 1 35.01 -17.36 59.29
C MET A 1 34.08 -16.14 59.22
N LYS A 2 34.24 -15.13 60.09
CA LYS A 2 33.44 -13.89 59.98
C LYS A 2 33.92 -13.11 58.75
N PRO A 3 33.03 -12.60 57.87
CA PRO A 3 33.45 -11.79 56.72
C PRO A 3 34.20 -10.53 57.20
N ALA A 4 35.12 -10.02 56.37
CA ALA A 4 36.01 -8.89 56.72
C ALA A 4 35.24 -7.63 57.18
N ALA A 5 34.06 -7.39 56.60
CA ALA A 5 33.14 -6.32 56.98
C ALA A 5 32.63 -6.40 58.43
N TRP A 6 32.80 -7.53 59.12
CA TRP A 6 32.33 -7.81 60.48
C TRP A 6 33.48 -8.10 61.46
N LEU A 7 34.71 -7.82 61.06
CA LEU A 7 35.88 -7.85 61.94
C LEU A 7 36.01 -6.52 62.68
N THR A 8 36.67 -6.54 63.85
CA THR A 8 37.05 -5.35 64.60
C THR A 8 38.58 -5.30 64.67
N PRO A 9 39.25 -4.25 64.17
CA PRO A 9 38.69 -3.06 63.52
C PRO A 9 38.01 -3.39 62.18
N ARG A 10 37.01 -2.57 61.81
CA ARG A 10 36.26 -2.73 60.57
C ARG A 10 37.17 -2.49 59.37
N ILE A 11 37.26 -3.47 58.48
CA ILE A 11 38.02 -3.37 57.23
C ILE A 11 37.05 -2.91 56.14
N ASP A 12 37.19 -1.68 55.66
CA ASP A 12 36.35 -1.09 54.60
C ASP A 12 36.85 -1.39 53.18
N PHE A 13 37.86 -2.27 53.05
CA PHE A 13 38.44 -2.68 51.78
C PHE A 13 37.78 -3.96 51.25
N CYS A 14 37.64 -4.04 49.92
CA CYS A 14 37.28 -5.28 49.23
C CYS A 14 38.35 -6.35 49.44
N TYR A 15 38.03 -7.64 49.34
CA TYR A 15 39.01 -8.72 49.53
C TYR A 15 40.21 -8.66 48.57
N ASP A 16 40.06 -8.06 47.38
CA ASP A 16 41.16 -7.77 46.44
C ASP A 16 42.00 -6.55 46.86
N CYS A 17 41.43 -5.69 47.69
CA CYS A 17 41.95 -4.38 48.08
C CYS A 17 42.60 -4.40 49.47
N ILE A 18 42.52 -5.52 50.21
CA ILE A 18 43.09 -5.62 51.55
C ILE A 18 44.63 -5.58 51.45
N PRO A 19 45.32 -4.71 52.20
CA PRO A 19 46.79 -4.71 52.23
C PRO A 19 47.33 -6.09 52.62
N GLY A 20 48.21 -6.67 51.79
CA GLY A 20 48.76 -8.02 51.99
C GLY A 20 48.36 -9.05 50.94
N GLY A 21 47.50 -8.69 49.98
CA GLY A 21 47.22 -9.47 48.77
C GLY A 21 45.74 -9.45 48.39
N PRO A 22 45.37 -10.02 47.23
CA PRO A 22 44.00 -10.46 47.07
C PRO A 22 43.77 -11.68 47.97
N PHE A 23 42.85 -11.56 48.93
CA PHE A 23 42.44 -12.66 49.79
C PHE A 23 41.25 -13.38 49.17
N THR A 24 41.18 -14.70 49.28
CA THR A 24 39.99 -15.45 48.84
C THR A 24 38.79 -15.08 49.72
N PRO A 25 37.72 -14.50 49.15
CA PRO A 25 36.55 -14.16 49.95
C PRO A 25 35.79 -15.41 50.40
N PRO A 26 35.06 -15.35 51.54
CA PRO A 26 34.21 -16.45 51.98
C PRO A 26 33.05 -16.66 51.01
N ALA A 27 32.58 -17.90 50.90
CA ALA A 27 31.37 -18.20 50.14
C ALA A 27 30.15 -17.44 50.68
N CYS A 28 29.18 -17.18 49.81
CA CYS A 28 27.92 -16.54 50.15
C CYS A 28 27.21 -17.31 51.26
N SER A 29 26.87 -16.64 52.37
CA SER A 29 26.18 -17.26 53.51
C SER A 29 24.77 -17.74 53.19
N LYS A 30 24.15 -17.23 52.11
CA LYS A 30 22.79 -17.58 51.69
C LYS A 30 22.73 -18.70 50.66
N CYS A 31 23.64 -18.74 49.69
CA CYS A 31 23.59 -19.69 48.57
C CYS A 31 24.87 -20.49 48.33
N GLY A 32 25.93 -20.27 49.11
CA GLY A 32 27.21 -20.97 48.97
C GLY A 32 28.06 -20.58 47.76
N SER A 33 27.63 -19.62 46.94
CA SER A 33 28.39 -19.14 45.78
C SER A 33 29.76 -18.57 46.16
N ALA A 34 30.79 -18.87 45.37
CA ALA A 34 32.13 -18.29 45.50
C ALA A 34 32.22 -16.83 44.99
N GLU A 35 31.20 -16.34 44.28
CA GLU A 35 31.14 -14.97 43.74
C GLU A 35 30.73 -13.96 44.82
N TYR A 36 31.62 -13.74 45.79
CA TYR A 36 31.39 -12.78 46.88
C TYR A 36 31.20 -11.35 46.36
N TYR A 37 30.20 -10.63 46.91
CA TYR A 37 29.98 -9.22 46.62
C TYR A 37 30.29 -8.35 47.85
N SER A 38 29.48 -8.45 48.91
CA SER A 38 29.67 -7.69 50.15
C SER A 38 28.90 -8.30 51.32
N GLN A 39 29.30 -7.96 52.55
CA GLN A 39 28.60 -8.35 53.80
C GLN A 39 28.38 -9.87 53.97
N GLY A 40 29.15 -10.73 53.28
CA GLY A 40 28.96 -12.19 53.34
C GLY A 40 28.01 -12.75 52.29
N LEU A 41 27.56 -11.94 51.31
CA LEU A 41 26.60 -12.35 50.29
C LEU A 41 27.18 -12.17 48.88
N CYS A 42 26.73 -13.02 47.94
CA CYS A 42 27.03 -12.86 46.53
C CYS A 42 26.17 -11.77 45.88
N ALA A 43 26.53 -11.38 44.65
CA ALA A 43 25.84 -10.35 43.89
C ALA A 43 24.35 -10.66 43.64
N HIS A 44 23.94 -11.93 43.64
CA HIS A 44 22.54 -12.33 43.44
C HIS A 44 21.72 -12.34 44.73
N CYS A 45 22.38 -12.52 45.88
CA CYS A 45 21.71 -12.62 47.18
C CYS A 45 21.68 -11.31 47.96
N HIS A 46 22.63 -10.40 47.70
CA HIS A 46 22.74 -9.14 48.42
C HIS A 46 21.70 -8.12 47.94
N PRO A 47 20.76 -7.62 48.78
CA PRO A 47 19.66 -6.74 48.34
C PRO A 47 20.10 -5.42 47.68
N GLY A 48 21.29 -4.93 48.04
CA GLY A 48 21.88 -3.72 47.46
C GLY A 48 22.63 -3.92 46.13
N SER A 49 22.88 -5.17 45.74
CA SER A 49 23.70 -5.51 44.57
C SER A 49 22.96 -5.23 43.25
N PRO A 50 23.67 -4.81 42.19
CA PRO A 50 23.10 -4.72 40.84
C PRO A 50 22.51 -6.04 40.32
N GLY A 51 23.06 -7.18 40.73
CA GLY A 51 22.63 -8.53 40.32
C GLY A 51 21.47 -9.11 41.13
N PHE A 52 20.96 -8.40 42.14
CA PHE A 52 19.82 -8.87 42.91
C PHE A 52 18.54 -8.83 42.07
N ILE A 53 17.89 -9.99 41.94
CA ILE A 53 16.67 -10.17 41.18
C ILE A 53 15.47 -10.10 42.13
N GLY A 54 14.54 -9.18 41.85
CA GLY A 54 13.31 -9.02 42.62
C GLY A 54 12.05 -9.04 41.76
N SER A 55 10.93 -8.71 42.42
CA SER A 55 9.62 -8.52 41.78
C SER A 55 9.37 -7.05 41.44
N CYS A 56 8.65 -6.83 40.35
CA CYS A 56 8.25 -5.50 39.89
C CYS A 56 7.34 -4.83 40.91
N ARG A 57 7.64 -3.59 41.31
CA ARG A 57 6.81 -2.82 42.26
C ARG A 57 5.36 -2.68 41.82
N ASP A 58 5.14 -2.47 40.53
CA ASP A 58 3.80 -2.17 40.02
C ASP A 58 3.05 -3.47 39.66
N CYS A 59 3.58 -4.27 38.72
CA CYS A 59 2.89 -5.45 38.22
C CYS A 59 3.27 -6.77 38.92
N LEU A 60 4.13 -6.75 39.95
CA LEU A 60 4.59 -7.92 40.70
C LEU A 60 5.32 -9.00 39.86
N ALA A 61 5.63 -8.70 38.60
CA ALA A 61 6.37 -9.62 37.73
C ALA A 61 7.80 -9.85 38.24
N TRP A 62 8.22 -11.11 38.34
CA TRP A 62 9.55 -11.47 38.85
C TRP A 62 10.61 -11.36 37.74
N GLY A 63 11.82 -10.90 38.07
CA GLY A 63 12.92 -10.77 37.10
C GLY A 63 13.37 -9.33 36.85
N VAL A 64 13.27 -8.43 37.84
CA VAL A 64 13.68 -7.02 37.70
C VAL A 64 14.90 -6.68 38.56
N TYR A 65 15.68 -5.68 38.12
CA TYR A 65 16.98 -5.30 38.68
C TYR A 65 17.02 -3.92 39.34
N ARG A 66 18.01 -3.75 40.26
CA ARG A 66 18.59 -2.52 40.82
C ARG A 66 18.17 -1.23 40.17
N GLN A 67 18.80 -1.15 39.02
CA GLN A 67 19.06 0.01 38.20
C GLN A 67 17.76 0.59 37.63
N ARG A 68 16.66 -0.16 37.65
CA ARG A 68 15.35 0.25 37.15
C ARG A 68 14.34 0.49 38.27
N ASN A 69 14.80 0.74 39.50
CA ASN A 69 13.96 0.96 40.68
C ASN A 69 12.93 -0.16 40.90
N TRP A 70 13.35 -1.41 40.69
CA TRP A 70 12.46 -2.58 40.73
C TRP A 70 11.20 -2.45 39.87
N ARG A 71 11.27 -1.76 38.73
CA ARG A 71 10.19 -1.73 37.73
C ARG A 71 10.62 -2.44 36.46
N CYS A 72 9.75 -3.29 35.91
CA CYS A 72 9.97 -3.86 34.60
C CYS A 72 9.84 -2.76 33.53
N TRP A 73 10.40 -2.99 32.33
CA TRP A 73 10.48 -1.98 31.27
C TRP A 73 9.13 -1.31 30.96
N LYS A 74 8.08 -2.12 30.84
CA LYS A 74 6.73 -1.66 30.52
C LYS A 74 6.07 -0.92 31.70
N CYS A 75 6.28 -1.36 32.94
CA CYS A 75 5.78 -0.63 34.12
C CYS A 75 6.50 0.71 34.30
N ARG A 76 7.79 0.79 33.95
CA ARG A 76 8.51 2.06 33.87
C ARG A 76 7.89 2.98 32.82
N TRP A 77 7.58 2.47 31.62
CA TRP A 77 6.89 3.26 30.59
C TRP A 77 5.51 3.73 31.07
N TRP A 78 4.71 2.83 31.65
CA TRP A 78 3.42 3.15 32.25
C TRP A 78 3.56 4.27 33.29
N PHE A 79 4.49 4.14 34.22
CA PHE A 79 4.72 5.12 35.28
C PHE A 79 5.04 6.52 34.75
N THR A 80 5.65 6.62 33.56
CA THR A 80 5.94 7.90 32.91
C THR A 80 4.74 8.48 32.16
N HIS A 81 3.80 7.66 31.71
CA HIS A 81 2.72 8.08 30.78
C HIS A 81 1.33 8.09 31.42
N TYR A 82 1.14 7.48 32.58
CA TYR A 82 -0.15 7.31 33.23
C TYR A 82 -0.12 7.71 34.70
N PRO A 83 -1.25 8.17 35.26
CA PRO A 83 -1.33 8.58 36.66
C PRO A 83 -1.21 7.40 37.63
N GLN A 84 -0.79 7.69 38.86
CA GLN A 84 -1.01 6.79 39.99
C GLN A 84 -2.47 6.88 40.44
N GLY A 85 -3.06 5.75 40.80
CA GLY A 85 -4.40 5.70 41.36
C GLY A 85 -4.72 4.32 41.91
N GLU A 86 -5.94 4.17 42.41
CA GLU A 86 -6.43 2.89 42.90
C GLU A 86 -6.96 2.05 41.73
N CYS A 87 -6.45 0.83 41.58
CA CYS A 87 -6.95 -0.10 40.57
C CYS A 87 -8.38 -0.54 40.87
N VAL A 88 -9.31 -0.36 39.91
CA VAL A 88 -10.72 -0.76 40.06
C VAL A 88 -10.91 -2.24 40.41
N SER A 89 -10.05 -3.13 39.89
CA SER A 89 -10.18 -4.57 40.12
C SER A 89 -9.54 -5.06 41.42
N CYS A 90 -8.30 -4.64 41.70
CA CYS A 90 -7.50 -5.18 42.80
C CYS A 90 -7.20 -4.20 43.94
N HIS A 91 -7.72 -2.96 43.87
CA HIS A 91 -7.64 -1.95 44.91
C HIS A 91 -6.22 -1.55 45.34
N ARG A 92 -5.20 -1.91 44.55
CA ARG A 92 -3.82 -1.50 44.79
C ARG A 92 -3.60 -0.08 44.29
N GLU A 93 -2.92 0.74 45.08
CA GLU A 93 -2.37 2.02 44.66
C GLU A 93 -1.15 1.79 43.77
N VAL A 94 -1.33 1.96 42.46
CA VAL A 94 -0.29 1.76 41.44
C VAL A 94 -0.60 2.61 40.21
N THR A 95 0.28 2.57 39.21
CA THR A 95 -0.02 3.16 37.89
C THR A 95 -1.22 2.48 37.24
N ILE A 96 -2.25 3.27 36.92
CA ILE A 96 -3.50 2.81 36.28
C ILE A 96 -3.57 3.28 34.82
N GLY A 97 -4.04 2.43 33.91
CA GLY A 97 -4.24 2.84 32.51
C GLY A 97 -5.49 3.71 32.35
N GLU A 98 -5.79 4.14 31.13
CA GLU A 98 -6.98 4.96 30.81
C GLU A 98 -8.30 4.31 31.26
N GLN A 99 -8.35 2.98 31.33
CA GLN A 99 -9.52 2.23 31.76
C GLN A 99 -9.65 2.11 33.30
N GLY A 100 -8.73 2.68 34.09
CA GLY A 100 -8.76 2.60 35.56
C GLY A 100 -8.17 1.31 36.17
N TYR A 101 -7.62 0.41 35.34
CA TYR A 101 -7.05 -0.86 35.80
C TYR A 101 -5.52 -0.81 35.81
N CYS A 102 -4.93 -1.47 36.81
CA CYS A 102 -3.50 -1.67 36.84
C CYS A 102 -3.07 -2.67 35.77
N ARG A 103 -1.79 -2.57 35.38
CA ARG A 103 -1.25 -3.45 34.36
C ARG A 103 -1.37 -4.93 34.70
N LEU A 104 -1.23 -5.34 35.96
CA LEU A 104 -1.37 -6.75 36.36
C LEU A 104 -2.77 -7.28 36.00
N CYS A 105 -3.82 -6.56 36.40
CA CYS A 105 -5.20 -6.95 36.08
C CYS A 105 -5.48 -6.97 34.57
N LEU A 106 -4.93 -6.01 33.82
CA LEU A 106 -5.08 -6.01 32.36
C LEU A 106 -4.38 -7.19 31.67
N GLU A 107 -3.19 -7.59 32.13
CA GLU A 107 -2.52 -8.77 31.57
C GLU A 107 -3.26 -10.06 31.93
N THR A 108 -3.86 -10.15 33.13
CA THR A 108 -4.76 -11.26 33.50
C THR A 108 -6.00 -11.30 32.62
N ALA A 109 -6.63 -10.15 32.35
CA ALA A 109 -7.77 -10.06 31.43
C ALA A 109 -7.40 -10.52 30.01
N ARG A 110 -6.22 -10.16 29.51
CA ARG A 110 -5.72 -10.62 28.20
C ARG A 110 -5.42 -12.11 28.18
N TYR A 111 -4.90 -12.67 29.27
CA TYR A 111 -4.60 -14.09 29.36
C TYR A 111 -5.88 -14.95 29.27
N HIS A 112 -6.98 -14.47 29.84
CA HIS A 112 -8.28 -15.13 29.81
C HIS A 112 -9.20 -14.67 28.67
N GLN A 113 -8.70 -13.86 27.73
CA GLN A 113 -9.52 -13.31 26.66
C GLN A 113 -9.96 -14.41 25.68
N THR A 114 -11.26 -14.53 25.46
CA THR A 114 -11.82 -15.27 24.32
C THR A 114 -11.55 -14.48 23.03
N PRO A 115 -10.94 -15.08 21.99
CA PRO A 115 -10.71 -14.39 20.72
C PRO A 115 -12.01 -13.84 20.12
N GLY A 116 -12.05 -12.53 19.84
CA GLY A 116 -13.21 -11.85 19.25
C GLY A 116 -14.15 -11.17 20.26
N GLU A 117 -13.97 -11.42 21.56
CA GLU A 117 -14.74 -10.77 22.62
C GLU A 117 -13.94 -9.62 23.29
N PRO A 118 -14.63 -8.62 23.87
CA PRO A 118 -13.98 -7.58 24.66
C PRO A 118 -13.27 -8.19 25.89
N LEU A 119 -12.30 -7.46 26.43
CA LEU A 119 -11.57 -7.89 27.62
C LEU A 119 -12.50 -7.97 28.84
N ASP A 120 -12.51 -9.11 29.53
CA ASP A 120 -13.13 -9.25 30.86
C ASP A 120 -12.22 -8.58 31.90
N LEU A 121 -12.54 -7.33 32.24
CA LEU A 121 -11.73 -6.52 33.17
C LEU A 121 -11.83 -7.00 34.64
N ASP A 122 -12.82 -7.85 34.94
CA ASP A 122 -12.98 -8.50 36.25
C ASP A 122 -12.35 -9.90 36.32
N ALA A 123 -11.67 -10.35 35.24
CA ALA A 123 -10.99 -11.64 35.18
C ALA A 123 -10.04 -11.86 36.37
N ALA A 124 -9.34 -10.82 36.84
CA ALA A 124 -8.45 -10.91 37.99
C ALA A 124 -9.17 -11.20 39.31
N ARG A 125 -10.44 -10.79 39.46
CA ARG A 125 -11.28 -11.09 40.62
C ARG A 125 -11.88 -12.50 40.52
N LYS A 126 -12.21 -12.95 39.30
CA LYS A 126 -12.84 -14.25 39.04
C LYS A 126 -11.86 -15.42 39.06
N TYR A 127 -10.71 -15.25 38.42
CA TYR A 127 -9.71 -16.32 38.21
C TYR A 127 -8.46 -16.17 39.09
N GLY A 128 -8.35 -15.05 39.83
CA GLY A 128 -7.15 -14.69 40.57
C GLY A 128 -6.08 -14.05 39.69
N GLN A 129 -5.08 -13.45 40.33
CA GLN A 129 -3.97 -12.81 39.63
C GLN A 129 -2.86 -13.83 39.34
N GLN A 130 -2.59 -14.08 38.06
CA GLN A 130 -1.44 -14.88 37.66
C GLN A 130 -0.18 -14.00 37.59
N LEU A 131 0.81 -14.29 38.43
CA LEU A 131 2.14 -13.68 38.33
C LEU A 131 2.86 -14.20 37.08
N PHE A 132 3.62 -13.30 36.44
CA PHE A 132 4.37 -13.59 35.22
C PHE A 132 5.81 -13.13 35.34
N LEU A 133 6.70 -13.71 34.53
CA LEU A 133 8.09 -13.28 34.46
C LEU A 133 8.21 -11.95 33.70
N ALA A 134 8.99 -11.03 34.25
CA ALA A 134 9.25 -9.74 33.64
C ALA A 134 9.87 -9.96 32.24
N SER A 135 9.29 -9.30 31.24
CA SER A 135 9.70 -9.40 29.81
C SER A 135 9.24 -10.67 29.07
N MET A 136 8.48 -11.59 29.67
CA MET A 136 7.90 -12.73 28.93
C MET A 136 6.54 -12.42 28.27
N ASN A 137 5.76 -11.49 28.81
CA ASN A 137 4.50 -11.06 28.19
C ASN A 137 4.70 -10.14 26.97
N ASP A 138 5.92 -10.04 26.42
CA ASP A 138 6.12 -9.53 25.07
C ASP A 138 5.74 -10.65 24.08
N SER A 139 4.43 -10.83 23.85
CA SER A 139 3.95 -11.52 22.63
C SER A 139 4.36 -10.77 21.37
N ARG A 140 4.90 -9.56 21.52
CA ARG A 140 5.88 -9.07 20.57
C ARG A 140 7.17 -9.87 20.77
N ARG A 141 7.23 -11.08 20.17
CA ARG A 141 8.32 -11.25 19.19
C ARG A 141 8.31 -9.90 18.46
N PRO A 142 9.33 -9.02 18.53
CA PRO A 142 9.37 -7.91 17.59
C PRO A 142 9.09 -8.63 16.29
N ALA A 143 7.90 -8.40 15.69
CA ALA A 143 7.42 -9.20 14.57
C ALA A 143 8.63 -9.19 13.69
N GLU A 144 9.30 -10.36 13.54
CA GLU A 144 10.72 -10.40 13.19
C GLU A 144 10.88 -9.24 12.25
N LEU A 145 11.79 -8.30 12.52
CA LEU A 145 12.24 -7.46 11.43
C LEU A 145 12.92 -8.45 10.45
N ARG A 146 12.19 -9.40 9.85
CA ARG A 146 11.79 -9.40 8.44
C ARG A 146 11.70 -7.97 7.95
N LEU A 147 12.84 -7.28 8.00
CA LEU A 147 13.52 -6.88 6.79
C LEU A 147 13.00 -7.83 5.70
N PRO A 148 12.16 -7.34 4.77
CA PRO A 148 11.72 -8.18 3.67
C PRO A 148 12.96 -8.91 3.21
N MET A 149 12.92 -10.25 3.20
CA MET A 149 14.08 -11.05 2.82
C MET A 149 14.70 -10.29 1.66
N ALA A 150 15.96 -9.86 1.81
CA ALA A 150 16.69 -9.21 0.74
C ALA A 150 16.98 -10.29 -0.30
N MET A 151 15.91 -10.85 -0.84
CA MET A 151 15.88 -11.78 -1.93
C MET A 151 16.33 -10.98 -3.12
N SER A 152 17.28 -11.54 -3.84
CA SER A 152 17.51 -11.14 -5.21
C SER A 152 16.20 -11.32 -6.01
N ILE A 153 16.05 -10.55 -7.10
CA ILE A 153 14.93 -10.73 -8.05
C ILE A 153 14.84 -12.20 -8.50
N ARG A 154 15.98 -12.88 -8.66
CA ARG A 154 16.06 -14.29 -9.04
C ARG A 154 15.39 -15.22 -8.02
N GLU A 155 15.61 -14.99 -6.72
CA GLU A 155 14.97 -15.76 -5.66
C GLU A 155 13.47 -15.46 -5.57
N ALA A 156 13.07 -14.20 -5.76
CA ALA A 156 11.66 -13.80 -5.79
C ALA A 156 10.90 -14.47 -6.94
N LEU A 157 11.48 -14.50 -8.14
CA LEU A 157 10.93 -15.21 -9.29
C LEU A 157 10.87 -16.72 -9.04
N LYS A 158 11.86 -17.31 -8.38
CA LYS A 158 11.82 -18.73 -8.01
C LYS A 158 10.67 -19.03 -7.05
N VAL A 159 10.45 -18.18 -6.06
CA VAL A 159 9.35 -18.30 -5.09
C VAL A 159 7.98 -18.16 -5.76
N ILE A 160 7.82 -17.25 -6.73
CA ILE A 160 6.60 -17.12 -7.54
C ILE A 160 6.36 -18.36 -8.40
N ASN A 161 7.38 -18.83 -9.11
CA ASN A 161 7.27 -19.96 -10.02
C ASN A 161 7.17 -21.30 -9.30
N THR A 162 7.43 -21.34 -8.00
CA THR A 162 7.22 -22.54 -7.19
C THR A 162 5.72 -22.73 -6.99
N PRO A 163 5.13 -23.86 -7.45
CA PRO A 163 3.72 -24.13 -7.27
C PRO A 163 3.33 -24.00 -5.80
N PRO A 164 2.20 -23.36 -5.47
CA PRO A 164 1.73 -23.34 -4.11
C PRO A 164 1.46 -24.77 -3.62
N PRO A 165 1.64 -25.02 -2.31
CA PRO A 165 1.34 -26.32 -1.75
C PRO A 165 -0.12 -26.66 -2.07
N VAL A 166 -0.34 -27.79 -2.73
CA VAL A 166 -1.69 -28.27 -3.04
C VAL A 166 -2.34 -28.61 -1.70
N PRO A 167 -3.46 -27.97 -1.33
CA PRO A 167 -4.15 -28.32 -0.10
C PRO A 167 -4.63 -29.77 -0.20
N ALA A 168 -4.44 -30.55 0.88
CA ALA A 168 -4.84 -31.96 0.93
C ALA A 168 -6.35 -32.16 0.67
N SER A 169 -7.15 -31.12 0.88
CA SER A 169 -8.54 -31.01 0.46
C SER A 169 -8.85 -29.55 0.10
N TYR A 170 -9.57 -29.34 -1.00
CA TYR A 170 -10.19 -28.05 -1.30
C TYR A 170 -11.66 -28.31 -1.67
N GLN A 171 -12.53 -27.36 -1.34
CA GLN A 171 -13.92 -27.39 -1.78
C GLN A 171 -14.03 -26.58 -3.09
N PRO A 172 -14.44 -27.19 -4.21
CA PRO A 172 -14.77 -26.45 -5.42
C PRO A 172 -15.94 -25.50 -5.17
N VAL A 173 -15.99 -24.39 -5.91
CA VAL A 173 -17.13 -23.47 -5.87
C VAL A 173 -18.37 -24.22 -6.36
N LEU A 174 -19.34 -24.45 -5.46
CA LEU A 174 -20.59 -25.16 -5.79
C LEU A 174 -21.59 -24.24 -6.49
N PHE A 175 -21.71 -23.00 -6.01
CA PHE A 175 -22.52 -21.94 -6.62
C PHE A 175 -21.90 -20.58 -6.25
N PRO A 176 -22.03 -19.56 -7.12
CA PRO A 176 -21.49 -18.24 -6.87
C PRO A 176 -22.28 -17.57 -5.73
N ILE A 177 -21.57 -17.20 -4.66
CA ILE A 177 -22.10 -16.39 -3.57
C ILE A 177 -21.09 -15.28 -3.26
N ASP A 178 -21.57 -14.04 -3.19
CA ASP A 178 -20.70 -12.93 -2.81
C ASP A 178 -20.31 -13.04 -1.34
N PRO A 179 -19.02 -12.97 -1.00
CA PRO A 179 -18.58 -13.04 0.39
C PRO A 179 -19.05 -11.81 1.16
N ASP A 180 -19.50 -12.03 2.39
CA ASP A 180 -19.81 -10.96 3.33
C ASP A 180 -18.57 -10.08 3.56
N PRO A 181 -18.62 -8.77 3.21
CA PRO A 181 -17.49 -7.86 3.33
C PRO A 181 -16.91 -7.78 4.75
N GLU A 182 -17.74 -7.84 5.78
CA GLU A 182 -17.27 -7.70 7.16
C GLU A 182 -16.53 -8.96 7.63
N ARG A 183 -17.08 -10.13 7.33
CA ARG A 183 -16.41 -11.41 7.60
C ARG A 183 -15.10 -11.55 6.81
N LEU A 184 -15.07 -11.07 5.57
CA LEU A 184 -13.87 -11.04 4.75
C LEU A 184 -12.79 -10.14 5.37
N ARG A 185 -13.18 -8.93 5.84
CA ARG A 185 -12.29 -8.01 6.55
C ARG A 185 -11.73 -8.65 7.81
N GLN A 186 -12.57 -9.29 8.64
CA GLN A 186 -12.15 -9.98 9.85
C GLN A 186 -11.17 -11.13 9.53
N ARG A 187 -11.53 -12.02 8.61
CA ARG A 187 -10.68 -13.14 8.17
C ARG A 187 -9.34 -12.66 7.60
N SER A 188 -9.31 -11.55 6.85
CA SER A 188 -8.07 -10.99 6.30
C SER A 188 -7.05 -10.57 7.37
N ASN A 189 -7.52 -10.17 8.55
CA ASN A 189 -6.67 -9.86 9.70
C ASN A 189 -6.16 -11.13 10.40
N GLU A 190 -6.97 -12.19 10.39
CA GLU A 190 -6.68 -13.49 11.03
C GLU A 190 -5.77 -14.39 10.21
N ILE A 191 -5.71 -14.21 8.88
CA ILE A 191 -4.81 -14.97 8.00
C ILE A 191 -3.35 -14.77 8.43
N ARG A 192 -2.81 -15.83 9.02
CA ARG A 192 -1.37 -16.04 9.19
C ARG A 192 -0.76 -16.84 8.04
N LEU A 193 -1.58 -17.50 7.21
CA LEU A 193 -1.13 -18.32 6.08
C LEU A 193 -0.60 -17.43 4.95
N ARG A 194 0.73 -17.48 4.80
CA ARG A 194 1.54 -16.57 3.99
C ARG A 194 1.63 -17.01 2.54
N ASP A 195 0.54 -17.24 1.82
CA ASP A 195 0.69 -17.82 0.48
C ASP A 195 0.92 -16.74 -0.59
N ILE A 196 -0.02 -15.80 -0.81
CA ILE A 196 0.20 -14.74 -1.81
C ILE A 196 1.08 -13.59 -1.30
N THR A 197 0.90 -13.19 -0.03
CA THR A 197 1.61 -12.04 0.53
C THR A 197 3.10 -12.29 0.65
N SER A 198 3.55 -13.51 0.98
CA SER A 198 4.99 -13.82 0.99
C SER A 198 5.61 -13.80 -0.40
N ARG A 199 4.89 -14.33 -1.41
CA ARG A 199 5.37 -14.39 -2.80
C ARG A 199 5.47 -13.02 -3.44
N THR A 200 4.61 -12.09 -3.02
CA THR A 200 4.54 -10.72 -3.55
C THR A 200 5.27 -9.68 -2.69
N ASP A 201 5.66 -10.01 -1.45
CA ASP A 201 6.30 -9.07 -0.52
C ASP A 201 7.55 -8.40 -1.16
N HIS A 202 8.39 -9.15 -1.90
CA HIS A 202 9.56 -8.57 -2.59
C HIS A 202 9.17 -7.44 -3.56
N PHE A 203 8.20 -7.70 -4.46
CA PHE A 203 7.72 -6.74 -5.46
C PHE A 203 6.98 -5.57 -4.82
N LEU A 204 6.15 -5.87 -3.80
CA LEU A 204 5.45 -4.86 -3.02
C LEU A 204 6.42 -3.86 -2.38
N TYR A 205 7.44 -4.35 -1.68
CA TYR A 205 8.41 -3.47 -1.01
C TYR A 205 9.44 -2.87 -1.97
N ALA A 206 9.72 -3.48 -3.13
CA ALA A 206 10.52 -2.86 -4.18
C ALA A 206 9.79 -1.64 -4.75
N ARG A 207 8.54 -1.82 -5.20
CA ARG A 207 7.70 -0.73 -5.72
C ARG A 207 7.41 0.33 -4.66
N ALA A 208 7.12 -0.06 -3.43
CA ALA A 208 6.92 0.90 -2.35
C ALA A 208 8.16 1.76 -2.07
N ARG A 209 9.37 1.25 -2.29
CA ARG A 209 10.62 2.02 -2.17
C ARG A 209 10.83 2.93 -3.38
N GLU A 210 10.66 2.40 -4.59
CA GLU A 210 10.81 3.13 -5.85
C GLU A 210 9.87 4.35 -5.93
N TYR A 211 8.61 4.16 -5.56
CA TYR A 211 7.57 5.20 -5.60
C TYR A 211 7.30 5.86 -4.25
N ALA A 212 8.20 5.67 -3.26
CA ALA A 212 8.12 6.27 -1.93
C ALA A 212 6.73 6.17 -1.24
N TRP A 213 6.10 4.99 -1.31
CA TRP A 213 4.77 4.79 -0.72
C TRP A 213 4.77 4.99 0.80
N SER A 214 3.72 5.62 1.30
CA SER A 214 3.50 5.70 2.74
C SER A 214 3.24 4.32 3.35
N LYS A 215 3.59 4.14 4.64
CA LYS A 215 3.26 2.91 5.39
C LYS A 215 1.78 2.53 5.29
N ARG A 216 0.90 3.54 5.25
CA ARG A 216 -0.55 3.34 5.08
C ARG A 216 -0.86 2.70 3.73
N GLN A 217 -0.32 3.22 2.64
CA GLN A 217 -0.54 2.71 1.29
C GLN A 217 0.02 1.28 1.13
N THR A 218 1.23 1.02 1.61
CA THR A 218 1.82 -0.33 1.60
C THR A 218 0.95 -1.33 2.35
N ASN A 219 0.42 -0.94 3.52
CA ASN A 219 -0.48 -1.80 4.30
C ASN A 219 -1.85 -2.00 3.62
N GLN A 220 -2.38 -1.00 2.92
CA GLN A 220 -3.61 -1.13 2.13
C GLN A 220 -3.43 -2.16 1.01
N VAL A 221 -2.36 -2.05 0.22
CA VAL A 221 -2.07 -3.03 -0.86
C VAL A 221 -1.87 -4.42 -0.29
N ARG A 222 -1.11 -4.54 0.81
CA ARG A 222 -0.92 -5.83 1.51
C ARG A 222 -2.23 -6.43 1.98
N ARG A 223 -3.17 -5.61 2.47
CA ARG A 223 -4.52 -6.06 2.86
C ARG A 223 -5.32 -6.52 1.65
N THR A 224 -5.32 -5.77 0.55
CA THR A 224 -6.01 -6.16 -0.68
C THR A 224 -5.50 -7.52 -1.19
N LEU A 225 -4.18 -7.77 -1.16
CA LEU A 225 -3.60 -9.07 -1.53
C LEU A 225 -4.12 -10.22 -0.64
N LYS A 226 -4.23 -10.03 0.68
CA LYS A 226 -4.81 -11.05 1.57
C LYS A 226 -6.29 -11.33 1.26
N VAL A 227 -7.03 -10.28 0.94
CA VAL A 227 -8.44 -10.37 0.56
C VAL A 227 -8.59 -11.15 -0.75
N LEU A 228 -7.73 -10.90 -1.75
CA LEU A 228 -7.71 -11.69 -3.00
C LEU A 228 -7.46 -13.18 -2.74
N GLN A 229 -6.56 -13.53 -1.82
CA GLN A 229 -6.32 -14.92 -1.42
C GLN A 229 -7.56 -15.61 -0.83
N LEU A 230 -8.42 -14.85 -0.12
CA LEU A 230 -9.65 -15.39 0.45
C LEU A 230 -10.74 -15.60 -0.60
N VAL A 231 -10.88 -14.65 -1.53
CA VAL A 231 -11.95 -14.68 -2.54
C VAL A 231 -11.63 -15.66 -3.66
N PHE A 232 -10.35 -15.82 -4.01
CA PHE A 232 -9.88 -16.72 -5.06
C PHE A 232 -8.97 -17.81 -4.47
N PRO A 233 -9.53 -18.77 -3.71
CA PRO A 233 -8.76 -19.88 -3.17
C PRO A 233 -8.39 -20.84 -4.32
N GLY A 234 -7.11 -20.93 -4.67
CA GLY A 234 -6.66 -21.83 -5.74
C GLY A 234 -5.15 -21.87 -5.93
N ALA A 235 -4.67 -22.96 -6.53
CA ALA A 235 -3.24 -23.19 -6.79
C ALA A 235 -2.67 -22.35 -7.95
N ASN A 236 -3.53 -21.72 -8.76
CA ASN A 236 -3.10 -20.78 -9.81
C ASN A 236 -3.17 -19.36 -9.27
N LEU A 237 -2.04 -18.83 -8.82
CA LEU A 237 -1.89 -17.48 -8.26
C LEU A 237 -2.01 -16.36 -9.31
N ARG A 238 -2.71 -16.59 -10.42
CA ARG A 238 -2.91 -15.58 -11.46
C ARG A 238 -4.28 -14.93 -11.30
N PHE A 239 -4.29 -13.60 -11.29
CA PHE A 239 -5.49 -12.80 -11.03
C PHE A 239 -5.83 -11.95 -12.25
N ARG A 240 -7.12 -11.92 -12.62
CA ARG A 240 -7.61 -11.03 -13.67
C ARG A 240 -7.73 -9.60 -13.15
N ALA A 241 -7.38 -8.62 -13.98
CA ALA A 241 -7.47 -7.21 -13.63
C ALA A 241 -8.92 -6.75 -13.39
N SER A 242 -9.90 -7.29 -14.13
CA SER A 242 -11.34 -7.06 -13.91
C SER A 242 -11.81 -7.52 -12.52
N ASP A 243 -11.41 -8.73 -12.10
CA ASP A 243 -11.72 -9.31 -10.79
C ASP A 243 -11.17 -8.43 -9.66
N ILE A 244 -9.94 -7.92 -9.79
CA ILE A 244 -9.32 -7.02 -8.79
C ILE A 244 -10.06 -5.67 -8.71
N LEU A 245 -10.55 -5.14 -9.83
CA LEU A 245 -11.33 -3.90 -9.83
C LEU A 245 -12.71 -4.08 -9.17
N ALA A 246 -13.35 -5.23 -9.40
CA ALA A 246 -14.61 -5.60 -8.76
C ALA A 246 -14.49 -5.69 -7.23
N MET A 247 -13.28 -5.91 -6.69
CA MET A 247 -13.04 -5.98 -5.25
C MET A 247 -13.37 -4.69 -4.48
N ARG A 248 -13.63 -3.56 -5.16
CA ARG A 248 -14.00 -2.29 -4.49
C ARG A 248 -15.27 -2.44 -3.67
N SER A 249 -16.15 -3.37 -4.01
CA SER A 249 -17.37 -3.67 -3.25
C SER A 249 -17.07 -4.22 -1.84
N TYR A 250 -15.92 -4.89 -1.65
CA TYR A 250 -15.58 -5.55 -0.38
C TYR A 250 -14.69 -4.71 0.53
N ASP A 251 -13.91 -3.77 -0.01
CA ASP A 251 -13.03 -2.90 0.76
C ASP A 251 -12.93 -1.49 0.16
N GLY A 252 -13.78 -0.58 0.64
CA GLY A 252 -13.80 0.83 0.23
C GLY A 252 -12.49 1.59 0.52
N GLY A 253 -11.57 1.03 1.30
CA GLY A 253 -10.24 1.59 1.59
C GLY A 253 -9.09 1.00 0.76
N SER A 254 -9.38 0.12 -0.20
CA SER A 254 -8.37 -0.59 -0.99
C SER A 254 -7.75 0.25 -2.11
N ASN A 255 -6.44 0.07 -2.32
CA ASN A 255 -5.72 0.69 -3.43
C ASN A 255 -5.56 -0.31 -4.59
N MET A 256 -6.65 -0.50 -5.35
CA MET A 256 -6.70 -1.49 -6.44
C MET A 256 -5.66 -1.23 -7.53
N ARG A 257 -5.41 0.04 -7.86
CA ARG A 257 -4.42 0.40 -8.88
C ARG A 257 -3.02 -0.07 -8.47
N SER A 258 -2.60 0.28 -7.25
CA SER A 258 -1.30 -0.16 -6.74
C SER A 258 -1.21 -1.68 -6.57
N THR A 259 -2.32 -2.36 -6.26
CA THR A 259 -2.34 -3.83 -6.20
C THR A 259 -2.16 -4.47 -7.59
N ILE A 260 -2.81 -3.93 -8.63
CA ILE A 260 -2.64 -4.37 -10.02
C ILE A 260 -1.18 -4.24 -10.43
N GLU A 261 -0.58 -3.07 -10.18
CA GLU A 261 0.82 -2.79 -10.46
C GLU A 261 1.80 -3.77 -9.77
N VAL A 262 1.55 -4.13 -8.49
CA VAL A 262 2.38 -5.13 -7.78
C VAL A 262 2.23 -6.53 -8.38
N LEU A 263 1.02 -6.91 -8.79
CA LEU A 263 0.76 -8.21 -9.41
C LEU A 263 1.32 -8.31 -10.83
N GLU A 264 1.36 -7.18 -11.55
CA GLU A 264 2.02 -7.06 -12.85
C GLU A 264 3.53 -7.29 -12.73
N ASP A 265 4.20 -6.61 -11.78
CA ASP A 265 5.63 -6.83 -11.51
C ASP A 265 5.96 -8.27 -11.12
N ALA A 266 5.06 -8.91 -10.38
CA ALA A 266 5.20 -10.29 -9.97
C ALA A 266 4.86 -11.30 -11.09
N GLY A 267 4.40 -10.86 -12.27
CA GLY A 267 3.95 -11.76 -13.34
C GLY A 267 2.72 -12.59 -12.98
N LEU A 268 1.95 -12.15 -11.99
CA LEU A 268 0.74 -12.79 -11.49
C LEU A 268 -0.54 -12.14 -12.02
N LEU A 269 -0.44 -11.04 -12.78
CA LEU A 269 -1.58 -10.38 -13.39
C LEU A 269 -1.90 -10.98 -14.76
N ILE A 270 -3.18 -11.28 -14.98
CA ILE A 270 -3.78 -11.43 -16.30
C ILE A 270 -4.49 -10.12 -16.59
N ASP A 271 -3.90 -9.27 -17.43
CA ASP A 271 -4.55 -8.02 -17.81
C ASP A 271 -5.64 -8.29 -18.86
N ASP A 272 -6.83 -8.59 -18.37
CA ASP A 272 -8.05 -8.81 -19.16
C ASP A 272 -8.87 -7.53 -19.34
N ARG A 273 -8.33 -6.37 -18.91
CA ARG A 273 -8.96 -5.09 -19.22
C ARG A 273 -8.84 -4.91 -20.73
N GLY A 274 -9.97 -4.87 -21.41
CA GLY A 274 -10.02 -4.26 -22.74
C GLY A 274 -9.40 -2.87 -22.65
N PRO A 275 -8.65 -2.40 -23.68
CA PRO A 275 -8.13 -1.04 -23.69
C PRO A 275 -9.27 -0.10 -23.29
N SER A 276 -9.07 0.77 -22.30
CA SER A 276 -10.14 1.63 -21.75
C SER A 276 -10.93 2.37 -22.85
N PHE A 277 -10.26 2.64 -23.96
CA PHE A 277 -10.87 3.20 -25.16
C PHE A 277 -11.85 2.28 -25.88
N THR A 278 -11.59 0.98 -26.02
CA THR A 278 -12.49 0.02 -26.69
C THR A 278 -13.83 -0.10 -25.97
N THR A 279 -13.82 -0.30 -24.65
CA THR A 279 -15.05 -0.35 -23.84
C THR A 279 -15.78 1.00 -23.82
N LEU A 280 -15.04 2.11 -23.77
CA LEU A 280 -15.63 3.45 -23.87
C LEU A 280 -16.32 3.65 -25.23
N PHE A 281 -15.68 3.21 -26.29
CA PHE A 281 -16.15 3.32 -27.66
C PHE A 281 -17.45 2.53 -27.83
N GLU A 282 -17.46 1.25 -27.47
CA GLU A 282 -18.65 0.39 -27.53
C GLU A 282 -19.81 1.01 -26.77
N ARG A 283 -19.60 1.46 -25.54
CA ARG A 283 -20.64 2.14 -24.75
C ARG A 283 -21.21 3.38 -25.45
N LYS A 284 -20.39 4.10 -26.22
CA LYS A 284 -20.78 5.34 -26.90
C LYS A 284 -21.42 5.09 -28.27
N THR A 285 -21.11 3.98 -28.92
CA THR A 285 -21.65 3.63 -30.25
C THR A 285 -22.74 2.57 -30.21
N HIS A 286 -23.00 1.92 -29.05
CA HIS A 286 -23.98 0.85 -28.91
C HIS A 286 -25.43 1.26 -29.25
N ALA A 287 -25.78 2.54 -29.20
CA ALA A 287 -27.12 2.99 -29.59
C ALA A 287 -27.26 3.24 -31.11
N LEU A 288 -26.15 3.23 -31.85
CA LEU A 288 -26.17 3.56 -33.27
C LEU A 288 -26.70 2.39 -34.12
N PRO A 289 -27.47 2.69 -35.19
CA PRO A 289 -27.97 1.69 -36.11
C PRO A 289 -26.84 1.09 -36.96
N GLU A 290 -27.11 -0.10 -37.49
CA GLU A 290 -26.30 -0.69 -38.55
C GLU A 290 -26.69 -0.03 -39.89
N PRO A 291 -25.74 0.30 -40.80
CA PRO A 291 -24.30 0.00 -40.81
C PRO A 291 -23.38 1.00 -40.08
N MET A 292 -23.90 2.09 -39.49
CA MET A 292 -23.04 3.13 -38.91
C MET A 292 -22.12 2.61 -37.81
N ARG A 293 -22.61 1.68 -36.99
CA ARG A 293 -21.81 1.07 -35.92
C ARG A 293 -20.59 0.33 -36.46
N SER A 294 -20.76 -0.64 -37.36
CA SER A 294 -19.63 -1.38 -37.94
C SER A 294 -18.66 -0.47 -38.71
N GLN A 295 -19.16 0.59 -39.35
CA GLN A 295 -18.31 1.58 -40.02
C GLN A 295 -17.43 2.36 -39.03
N LEU A 296 -17.98 2.74 -37.88
CA LEU A 296 -17.23 3.39 -36.82
C LEU A 296 -16.25 2.42 -36.14
N GLU A 297 -16.62 1.16 -35.93
CA GLU A 297 -15.73 0.12 -35.40
C GLU A 297 -14.55 -0.14 -36.33
N LEU A 298 -14.79 -0.26 -37.64
CA LEU A 298 -13.73 -0.36 -38.64
C LEU A 298 -12.78 0.85 -38.61
N TRP A 299 -13.33 2.05 -38.44
CA TRP A 299 -12.53 3.26 -38.28
C TRP A 299 -11.67 3.23 -37.02
N ARG A 300 -12.24 2.81 -35.88
CA ARG A 300 -11.53 2.66 -34.61
C ARG A 300 -10.36 1.69 -34.76
N ASP A 301 -10.61 0.51 -35.32
CA ASP A 301 -9.60 -0.56 -35.43
C ASP A 301 -8.42 -0.10 -36.29
N ILE A 302 -8.69 0.50 -37.46
CA ILE A 302 -7.64 1.03 -38.33
C ILE A 302 -6.90 2.21 -37.68
N MET A 303 -7.56 2.98 -36.84
CA MET A 303 -6.93 4.10 -36.13
C MET A 303 -6.03 3.65 -34.99
N VAL A 304 -6.46 2.66 -34.21
CA VAL A 304 -5.73 2.15 -33.04
C VAL A 304 -4.62 1.20 -33.47
N ASP A 305 -4.93 0.21 -34.29
CA ASP A 305 -4.00 -0.86 -34.66
C ASP A 305 -3.19 -0.53 -35.92
N GLY A 306 -3.56 0.55 -36.62
CA GLY A 306 -3.01 0.89 -37.92
C GLY A 306 -3.52 -0.02 -39.03
N SER A 307 -3.01 0.18 -40.24
CA SER A 307 -3.30 -0.71 -41.36
C SER A 307 -2.17 -0.72 -42.39
N LYS A 308 -1.78 -1.94 -42.79
CA LYS A 308 -0.85 -2.17 -43.91
C LYS A 308 -1.55 -2.17 -45.26
N THR A 309 -2.88 -2.33 -45.28
CA THR A 309 -3.69 -2.22 -46.50
C THR A 309 -4.22 -0.79 -46.66
N PRO A 310 -4.49 -0.34 -47.89
CA PRO A 310 -5.08 0.98 -48.13
C PRO A 310 -6.39 1.21 -47.33
N PRO A 311 -6.56 2.38 -46.68
CA PRO A 311 -5.59 3.45 -46.56
C PRO A 311 -4.50 3.08 -45.53
N ARG A 312 -3.25 3.04 -46.00
CA ARG A 312 -2.09 2.72 -45.17
C ARG A 312 -1.97 3.75 -44.05
N ARG A 313 -1.93 3.29 -42.80
CA ARG A 313 -1.92 4.16 -41.63
C ARG A 313 -1.09 3.51 -40.52
N GLN A 314 -0.29 4.32 -39.84
CA GLN A 314 0.39 3.90 -38.62
C GLN A 314 -0.60 3.94 -37.43
N PRO A 315 -0.43 3.06 -36.43
CA PRO A 315 -1.14 3.14 -35.16
C PRO A 315 -1.13 4.56 -34.59
N ARG A 316 -2.26 5.02 -34.08
CA ARG A 316 -2.36 6.32 -33.39
C ARG A 316 -2.54 6.14 -31.90
N ASP A 317 -2.03 7.10 -31.15
CA ASP A 317 -2.29 7.20 -29.73
C ASP A 317 -3.81 7.26 -29.45
N THR A 318 -4.26 6.46 -28.48
CA THR A 318 -5.68 6.28 -28.16
C THR A 318 -6.36 7.59 -27.72
N MET A 319 -5.63 8.54 -27.13
CA MET A 319 -6.16 9.85 -26.77
C MET A 319 -6.53 10.66 -28.01
N THR A 320 -5.74 10.55 -29.08
CA THR A 320 -6.03 11.19 -30.37
C THR A 320 -7.29 10.60 -30.99
N VAL A 321 -7.41 9.27 -31.00
CA VAL A 321 -8.61 8.60 -31.54
C VAL A 321 -9.84 8.97 -30.72
N LYS A 322 -9.73 8.99 -29.39
CA LYS A 322 -10.79 9.42 -28.47
C LYS A 322 -11.22 10.88 -28.72
N GLY A 323 -10.29 11.80 -28.93
CA GLY A 323 -10.58 13.19 -29.27
C GLY A 323 -11.36 13.33 -30.58
N GLN A 324 -10.96 12.58 -31.61
CA GLN A 324 -11.68 12.55 -32.89
C GLN A 324 -13.07 11.92 -32.77
N MET A 325 -13.21 10.84 -32.00
CA MET A 325 -14.50 10.20 -31.71
C MET A 325 -15.46 11.20 -31.06
N TYR A 326 -15.05 11.88 -30.00
CA TYR A 326 -15.88 12.91 -29.37
C TYR A 326 -16.20 14.08 -30.29
N GLY A 327 -15.30 14.39 -31.23
CA GLY A 327 -15.53 15.41 -32.25
C GLY A 327 -16.69 15.06 -33.18
N ILE A 328 -16.78 13.81 -33.66
CA ILE A 328 -17.76 13.40 -34.68
C ILE A 328 -19.08 12.88 -34.10
N LEU A 329 -19.05 12.29 -32.91
CA LEU A 329 -20.21 11.58 -32.36
C LEU A 329 -21.47 12.45 -32.24
N PRO A 330 -21.39 13.72 -31.77
CA PRO A 330 -22.59 14.56 -31.66
C PRO A 330 -23.33 14.75 -32.99
N ALA A 331 -22.59 14.92 -34.09
CA ALA A 331 -23.17 15.07 -35.42
C ALA A 331 -23.76 13.75 -35.93
N ILE A 332 -23.09 12.62 -35.68
CA ILE A 332 -23.62 11.29 -36.05
C ILE A 332 -24.91 10.98 -35.28
N THR A 333 -24.94 11.27 -33.97
CA THR A 333 -26.16 11.08 -33.15
C THR A 333 -27.31 11.93 -33.68
N ARG A 334 -27.06 13.20 -34.00
CA ARG A 334 -28.08 14.06 -34.62
C ARG A 334 -28.57 13.53 -35.95
N TRP A 335 -27.69 13.00 -36.80
CA TRP A 335 -28.13 12.40 -38.07
C TRP A 335 -29.02 11.18 -37.85
N VAL A 336 -28.75 10.37 -36.82
CA VAL A 336 -29.63 9.25 -36.45
C VAL A 336 -31.00 9.75 -35.97
N GLU A 337 -31.03 10.85 -35.21
CA GLU A 337 -32.28 11.53 -34.80
C GLU A 337 -33.05 12.07 -36.03
N ASP A 338 -32.33 12.57 -37.04
CA ASP A 338 -32.87 13.00 -38.34
C ASP A 338 -33.15 11.80 -39.30
N GLU A 339 -33.33 10.60 -38.75
CA GLU A 339 -33.66 9.34 -39.45
C GLU A 339 -32.62 8.87 -40.49
N ARG A 340 -31.37 9.33 -40.43
CA ARG A 340 -30.28 8.81 -41.26
C ARG A 340 -29.78 7.48 -40.71
N THR A 341 -29.84 6.44 -41.53
CA THR A 341 -29.43 5.08 -41.13
C THR A 341 -28.03 4.69 -41.60
N SER A 342 -27.40 5.42 -42.54
CA SER A 342 -26.09 5.07 -43.11
C SER A 342 -25.19 6.29 -43.35
N LEU A 343 -23.89 6.15 -43.07
CA LEU A 343 -22.89 7.19 -43.38
C LEU A 343 -22.65 7.35 -44.89
N ALA A 344 -23.03 6.38 -45.71
CA ALA A 344 -22.87 6.46 -47.16
C ALA A 344 -23.78 7.52 -47.81
N GLY A 345 -24.89 7.88 -47.15
CA GLY A 345 -25.83 8.89 -47.63
C GLY A 345 -25.51 10.32 -47.14
N ILE A 346 -24.43 10.51 -46.38
CA ILE A 346 -24.06 11.82 -45.83
C ILE A 346 -23.35 12.66 -46.90
N SER A 347 -23.93 13.81 -47.20
CA SER A 347 -23.44 14.77 -48.20
C SER A 347 -22.42 15.76 -47.62
N THR A 348 -21.80 16.56 -48.50
CA THR A 348 -20.91 17.65 -48.08
C THR A 348 -21.69 18.70 -47.28
N GLU A 349 -22.92 18.97 -47.71
CA GLU A 349 -23.85 19.92 -47.10
C GLU A 349 -24.23 19.48 -45.68
N ASP A 350 -24.51 18.19 -45.48
CA ASP A 350 -24.81 17.63 -44.15
C ASP A 350 -23.64 17.82 -43.17
N ILE A 351 -22.40 17.64 -43.65
CA ILE A 351 -21.20 17.87 -42.84
C ILE A 351 -21.06 19.35 -42.51
N VAL A 352 -21.18 20.24 -43.51
CA VAL A 352 -21.07 21.69 -43.30
C VAL A 352 -22.11 22.19 -42.31
N ALA A 353 -23.35 21.69 -42.38
CA ALA A 353 -24.43 22.03 -41.47
C ALA A 353 -24.19 21.54 -40.03
N ALA A 354 -23.45 20.44 -39.86
CA ALA A 354 -23.12 19.88 -38.55
C ALA A 354 -21.92 20.56 -37.87
N LEU A 355 -21.10 21.32 -38.62
CA LEU A 355 -19.89 21.92 -38.06
C LEU A 355 -20.20 23.07 -37.10
N PRO A 356 -19.60 23.06 -35.88
CA PRO A 356 -19.80 24.15 -34.93
C PRO A 356 -19.07 25.43 -35.36
N ASP A 357 -19.52 26.56 -34.81
CA ASP A 357 -18.90 27.87 -35.03
C ASP A 357 -17.55 28.02 -34.32
N ASP A 358 -17.37 27.35 -33.17
CA ASP A 358 -16.10 27.38 -32.43
C ASP A 358 -14.96 26.79 -33.28
N PRO A 359 -13.88 27.55 -33.59
CA PRO A 359 -12.84 27.10 -34.51
C PRO A 359 -12.12 25.83 -34.04
N SER A 360 -11.93 25.66 -32.73
CA SER A 360 -11.21 24.51 -32.16
C SER A 360 -12.06 23.25 -32.23
N ARG A 361 -13.34 23.31 -31.83
CA ARG A 361 -14.29 22.20 -31.98
C ARG A 361 -14.51 21.85 -33.45
N ARG A 362 -14.61 22.86 -34.33
CA ARG A 362 -14.73 22.70 -35.78
C ARG A 362 -13.53 21.94 -36.35
N HIS A 363 -12.32 22.31 -35.95
CA HIS A 363 -11.10 21.63 -36.38
C HIS A 363 -11.09 20.16 -35.96
N THR A 364 -11.39 19.87 -34.68
CA THR A 364 -11.42 18.50 -34.14
C THR A 364 -12.48 17.65 -34.83
N MET A 365 -13.69 18.18 -35.02
CA MET A 365 -14.77 17.49 -35.74
C MET A 365 -14.39 17.22 -37.19
N MET A 366 -13.84 18.20 -37.91
CA MET A 366 -13.37 18.00 -39.29
C MET A 366 -12.22 16.99 -39.40
N LEU A 367 -11.28 16.98 -38.45
CA LEU A 367 -10.22 15.97 -38.39
C LEU A 367 -10.80 14.56 -38.23
N GLY A 368 -11.79 14.41 -37.35
CA GLY A 368 -12.49 13.14 -37.16
C GLY A 368 -13.26 12.71 -38.40
N PHE A 369 -14.03 13.61 -39.03
CA PHE A 369 -14.77 13.27 -40.24
C PHE A 369 -13.85 12.93 -41.41
N ARG A 370 -12.80 13.71 -41.63
CA ARG A 370 -11.83 13.42 -42.69
C ARG A 370 -11.15 12.07 -42.44
N SER A 371 -10.78 11.77 -41.20
CA SER A 371 -10.17 10.48 -40.89
C SER A 371 -11.14 9.30 -41.07
N LEU A 372 -12.42 9.50 -40.72
CA LEU A 372 -13.52 8.54 -40.92
C LEU A 372 -13.77 8.28 -42.41
N PHE A 373 -14.13 9.29 -43.18
CA PHE A 373 -14.52 9.12 -44.58
C PHE A 373 -13.36 8.70 -45.48
N THR A 374 -12.12 9.11 -45.17
CA THR A 374 -10.94 8.58 -45.86
C THR A 374 -10.77 7.07 -45.62
N ILE A 375 -11.00 6.59 -44.38
CA ILE A 375 -10.96 5.15 -44.07
C ILE A 375 -12.09 4.40 -44.76
N LEU A 376 -13.33 4.88 -44.62
CA LEU A 376 -14.50 4.24 -45.22
C LEU A 376 -14.38 4.16 -46.74
N ARG A 377 -13.89 5.21 -47.39
CA ARG A 377 -13.64 5.20 -48.84
C ARG A 377 -12.55 4.19 -49.21
N GLY A 378 -11.44 4.17 -48.49
CA GLY A 378 -10.34 3.24 -48.74
C GLY A 378 -10.75 1.76 -48.55
N ARG A 379 -11.69 1.49 -47.64
CA ARG A 379 -12.29 0.16 -47.41
C ARG A 379 -13.57 -0.08 -48.21
N LYS A 380 -13.90 0.79 -49.17
CA LYS A 380 -15.04 0.67 -50.09
C LYS A 380 -16.41 0.60 -49.39
N GLN A 381 -16.51 1.17 -48.19
CA GLN A 381 -17.76 1.32 -47.44
C GLN A 381 -18.57 2.54 -47.90
N VAL A 382 -17.89 3.55 -48.47
CA VAL A 382 -18.50 4.70 -49.12
C VAL A 382 -17.84 4.94 -50.47
N PHE A 383 -18.59 5.49 -51.43
CA PHE A 383 -18.09 5.73 -52.79
C PHE A 383 -17.24 7.01 -52.88
N ILE A 384 -17.71 8.10 -52.25
CA ILE A 384 -17.08 9.42 -52.24
C ILE A 384 -16.74 9.81 -50.81
N ASP A 385 -15.65 10.54 -50.62
CA ASP A 385 -15.33 11.20 -49.34
C ASP A 385 -15.92 12.62 -49.36
N PRO A 386 -17.04 12.88 -48.65
CA PRO A 386 -17.72 14.18 -48.62
C PRO A 386 -16.89 15.30 -47.95
N THR A 387 -15.76 14.96 -47.32
CA THR A 387 -14.90 15.95 -46.65
C THR A 387 -13.83 16.55 -47.57
N ASN A 388 -13.67 16.02 -48.78
CA ASN A 388 -12.63 16.46 -49.72
C ASN A 388 -12.79 17.93 -50.15
N ALA A 389 -14.05 18.37 -50.34
CA ALA A 389 -14.34 19.74 -50.75
C ALA A 389 -14.25 20.76 -49.60
N ILE A 390 -14.18 20.29 -48.33
CA ILE A 390 -14.20 21.16 -47.15
C ILE A 390 -12.76 21.46 -46.71
N PRO A 391 -12.30 22.71 -46.71
CA PRO A 391 -10.95 23.02 -46.26
C PRO A 391 -10.79 22.79 -44.75
N LEU A 392 -9.68 22.15 -44.35
CA LEU A 392 -9.34 21.98 -42.95
C LEU A 392 -8.66 23.24 -42.44
N ARG A 393 -9.41 24.05 -41.70
CA ARG A 393 -8.89 25.25 -41.02
C ARG A 393 -8.20 24.83 -39.73
N GLY A 394 -7.05 25.45 -39.42
CA GLY A 394 -6.35 25.21 -38.16
C GLY A 394 -7.18 25.65 -36.94
N PRO A 395 -6.90 25.09 -35.75
CA PRO A 395 -7.57 25.52 -34.53
C PRO A 395 -7.21 26.98 -34.22
N ARG A 396 -8.01 27.63 -33.37
CA ARG A 396 -7.67 28.97 -32.88
C ARG A 396 -6.33 28.89 -32.15
N ARG A 397 -5.31 29.58 -32.66
CA ARG A 397 -4.04 29.73 -31.95
C ARG A 397 -4.20 30.87 -30.96
N ASN A 398 -4.24 30.52 -29.67
CA ASN A 398 -4.08 31.52 -28.63
C ASN A 398 -2.57 31.77 -28.50
N LEU A 399 -2.14 33.02 -28.62
CA LEU A 399 -0.79 33.39 -28.22
C LEU A 399 -0.77 33.35 -26.69
N PRO A 400 -0.01 32.45 -26.05
CA PRO A 400 0.08 32.45 -24.60
C PRO A 400 0.65 33.81 -24.16
N LEU A 401 -0.01 34.44 -23.19
CA LEU A 401 0.55 35.62 -22.56
C LEU A 401 1.79 35.20 -21.76
N PRO A 402 2.86 36.02 -21.74
CA PRO A 402 4.00 35.77 -20.87
C PRO A 402 3.53 35.60 -19.42
N MET A 403 4.06 34.59 -18.74
CA MET A 403 3.78 34.39 -17.32
C MET A 403 4.53 35.45 -16.51
N GLU A 404 3.91 35.96 -15.45
CA GLU A 404 4.51 36.96 -14.57
C GLU A 404 5.78 36.40 -13.88
N PRO A 405 6.95 37.05 -14.01
CA PRO A 405 8.21 36.52 -13.45
C PRO A 405 8.21 36.38 -11.92
N THR A 406 7.34 37.09 -11.22
CA THR A 406 7.16 36.98 -9.76
C THR A 406 6.47 35.67 -9.39
N ALA A 407 5.42 35.28 -10.12
CA ALA A 407 4.72 34.02 -9.89
C ALA A 407 5.64 32.80 -10.07
N ILE A 408 6.57 32.86 -11.03
CA ILE A 408 7.59 31.82 -11.23
C ILE A 408 8.53 31.76 -10.04
N ARG A 409 9.03 32.92 -9.58
CA ARG A 409 9.94 32.99 -8.43
C ARG A 409 9.29 32.47 -7.15
N ASP A 410 8.06 32.89 -6.87
CA ASP A 410 7.32 32.46 -5.68
C ASP A 410 7.09 30.95 -5.68
N ALA A 411 6.79 30.37 -6.85
CA ALA A 411 6.59 28.94 -7.02
C ALA A 411 7.90 28.13 -6.93
N LEU A 412 9.03 28.69 -7.37
CA LEU A 412 10.36 28.09 -7.19
C LEU A 412 10.79 28.06 -5.71
N THR A 413 10.36 29.04 -4.91
CA THR A 413 10.66 29.13 -3.47
C THR A 413 9.53 28.57 -2.59
N ASN A 414 8.61 27.79 -3.17
CA ASN A 414 7.48 27.25 -2.42
C ASN A 414 7.96 26.33 -1.27
N PRO A 415 7.38 26.44 -0.07
CA PRO A 415 7.74 25.57 1.06
C PRO A 415 7.46 24.08 0.78
N ASP A 416 6.59 23.76 -0.17
CA ASP A 416 6.41 22.38 -0.66
C ASP A 416 7.50 22.04 -1.68
N PRO A 417 8.43 21.12 -1.35
CA PRO A 417 9.53 20.75 -2.24
C PRO A 417 9.05 20.09 -3.54
N ALA A 418 7.87 19.46 -3.55
CA ALA A 418 7.32 18.86 -4.77
C ALA A 418 6.91 19.94 -5.78
N ILE A 419 6.32 21.05 -5.30
CA ILE A 419 5.95 22.19 -6.14
C ILE A 419 7.22 22.86 -6.67
N ALA A 420 8.19 23.16 -5.79
CA ALA A 420 9.45 23.78 -6.18
C ALA A 420 10.22 22.95 -7.23
N LEU A 421 10.28 21.62 -7.05
CA LEU A 421 10.90 20.71 -8.01
C LEU A 421 10.16 20.70 -9.36
N ALA A 422 8.84 20.53 -9.35
CA ALA A 422 8.05 20.49 -10.58
C ALA A 422 8.19 21.80 -11.39
N VAL A 423 8.16 22.95 -10.71
CA VAL A 423 8.35 24.26 -11.34
C VAL A 423 9.77 24.41 -11.88
N SER A 424 10.79 23.93 -11.15
CA SER A 424 12.18 23.95 -11.61
C SER A 424 12.37 23.13 -12.90
N LEU A 425 11.78 21.92 -12.95
CA LEU A 425 11.82 21.07 -14.14
C LEU A 425 11.17 21.73 -15.36
N VAL A 426 10.02 22.37 -15.17
CA VAL A 426 9.34 23.08 -16.27
C VAL A 426 10.11 24.34 -16.68
N ALA A 427 10.57 25.15 -15.72
CA ALA A 427 11.19 26.44 -16.00
C ALA A 427 12.59 26.33 -16.63
N PHE A 428 13.42 25.38 -16.18
CA PHE A 428 14.80 25.25 -16.63
C PHE A 428 14.99 24.20 -17.73
N HIS A 429 14.15 23.15 -17.76
CA HIS A 429 14.27 22.06 -18.74
C HIS A 429 13.13 22.00 -19.76
N ALA A 430 12.15 22.93 -19.68
CA ALA A 430 11.02 23.01 -20.61
C ALA A 430 10.23 21.69 -20.74
N LEU A 431 10.21 20.89 -19.69
CA LEU A 431 9.46 19.64 -19.68
C LEU A 431 7.97 19.90 -19.75
N THR A 432 7.27 19.11 -20.56
CA THR A 432 5.80 19.06 -20.55
C THR A 432 5.30 18.44 -19.25
N THR A 433 4.05 18.73 -18.87
CA THR A 433 3.41 18.11 -17.71
C THR A 433 3.49 16.59 -17.73
N GLN A 434 3.35 15.97 -18.90
CA GLN A 434 3.43 14.52 -19.03
C GLN A 434 4.85 14.00 -18.75
N GLN A 435 5.89 14.70 -19.21
CA GLN A 435 7.28 14.34 -18.93
C GLN A 435 7.60 14.49 -17.44
N VAL A 436 7.17 15.59 -16.81
CA VAL A 436 7.36 15.80 -15.36
C VAL A 436 6.70 14.67 -14.53
N GLN A 437 5.55 14.17 -14.98
CA GLN A 437 4.84 13.07 -14.29
C GLN A 437 5.51 11.71 -14.42
N HIS A 438 6.34 11.50 -15.44
CA HIS A 438 6.93 10.19 -15.75
C HIS A 438 8.46 10.15 -15.60
N ILE A 439 9.06 11.26 -15.15
CA ILE A 439 10.49 11.33 -14.92
C ILE A 439 10.90 10.45 -13.74
N GLN A 440 11.96 9.68 -13.93
CA GLN A 440 12.52 8.78 -12.93
C GLN A 440 13.85 9.31 -12.41
N LEU A 441 14.24 8.87 -11.21
CA LEU A 441 15.56 9.21 -10.66
C LEU A 441 16.70 8.68 -11.54
N THR A 442 16.46 7.62 -12.29
CA THR A 442 17.41 7.03 -13.24
C THR A 442 17.59 7.83 -14.52
N ASP A 443 16.70 8.78 -14.81
CA ASP A 443 16.81 9.65 -15.98
C ASP A 443 17.88 10.73 -15.75
N ILE A 444 18.27 10.97 -14.49
CA ILE A 444 19.31 11.93 -14.13
C ILE A 444 20.68 11.24 -14.08
N ILE A 445 21.52 11.50 -15.08
CA ILE A 445 22.87 10.94 -15.20
C ILE A 445 23.88 12.09 -15.28
N ASP A 446 24.90 12.05 -14.42
CA ASP A 446 25.96 13.07 -14.35
C ASP A 446 25.44 14.52 -14.22
N GLY A 447 24.34 14.70 -13.47
CA GLY A 447 23.71 16.01 -13.26
C GLY A 447 22.98 16.56 -14.47
N ARG A 448 22.75 15.73 -15.49
CA ARG A 448 21.92 16.05 -16.65
C ARG A 448 20.65 15.24 -16.61
N LEU A 449 19.58 15.89 -17.06
CA LEU A 449 18.24 15.34 -17.19
C LEU A 449 17.97 14.90 -18.62
#